data_AF-A0A8T2BKL6-F1
#
_entry.id   AF-A0A8T2BKL6-F1
#
_cell.length_a   1.000
_cell.length_b   1.000
_cell.length_c   1.000
_cell.angle_alpha   90.00
_cell.angle_beta   90.00
_cell.angle_gamma   90.00
#
_symmetry.space_group_name_H-M   'P 1'
#
loop_
_entity.id
_entity.type
_entity.pdbx_description
1 polymer ?
#
loop_
_entity_poly.entity_id
_entity_poly.type
_entity_poly.pdbx_seq_one_letter_code
_entity_poly.pdbx_strand_id
1 'polypeptide(L)'
;MTKRIDSSLLYTAFVVLLLLGVVPWSNARPRVNRPPGFMRFVSNATDFASEDYYDYIIVGGGTAGCPLAATLSQSFRVLLLERGGVPYNRPNVMSHDGFLSTLTDVNNFDSPAQSFISEEGVPNARGRVLGGSSAINAGFYSRADKQFFENSGLTWDLSSVNQSYEWVERAIVFRPQLRTWQTAIRDALLEVGVHPFNGFTLEHKVGTKIGGSTFDRTGRRHSSADLLRYARSSNIRVAVYATVERVLLASSPSDSGSNVSAIGVVYRDQLGRYHHAIIRDRGEVILSAGALGSPQLLFLSGIGPRSYLSTWGIPVALDQPHVGDFVYDNPRNGISIVPPVPMENSLIQVVGITEEGAFLEAASTVIPFASPLHSVFIRAPASPLYVPVTTIMEKILGPVSIGLLRLASTDVRINPIVRFNYFSDPQDLERCVNGTRKIGEILRSRAMQDFMIREWFGNRRFRFVGAPLPVDQSNDLVMADFCRRTVSTIWHYHGGAVVGKVVDSDLKVIGVNSLRLVDGSTFNISPGTNPQATLMMLGRYMGLKMLRERMR
;
A
#
# COMPACT_ATOMS: atom_id res chain seq x y z
N MET A 1 21.52 -63.26 -46.88
CA MET A 1 21.54 -63.55 -45.43
C MET A 1 20.90 -62.39 -44.69
N THR A 2 19.60 -62.51 -44.46
CA THR A 2 18.77 -61.62 -43.65
C THR A 2 19.06 -61.82 -42.16
N LYS A 3 19.54 -60.78 -41.46
CA LYS A 3 19.52 -60.73 -39.99
C LYS A 3 18.48 -59.70 -39.54
N ARG A 4 17.37 -60.22 -38.99
CA ARG A 4 16.40 -59.48 -38.20
C ARG A 4 17.11 -58.88 -36.99
N ILE A 5 16.96 -57.58 -36.79
CA ILE A 5 17.25 -56.94 -35.50
C ILE A 5 15.95 -56.94 -34.71
N ASP A 6 16.04 -57.50 -33.52
CA ASP A 6 14.94 -57.82 -32.62
C ASP A 6 14.37 -56.53 -31.99
N SER A 7 13.12 -56.20 -32.32
CA SER A 7 12.40 -55.00 -31.86
C SER A 7 12.00 -55.04 -30.38
N SER A 8 12.41 -56.09 -29.64
CA SER A 8 12.08 -56.30 -28.23
C SER A 8 13.05 -55.61 -27.24
N LEU A 9 14.26 -55.24 -27.66
CA LEU A 9 15.26 -54.58 -26.78
C LEU A 9 15.14 -53.05 -26.68
N LEU A 10 14.44 -52.40 -27.61
CA LEU A 10 14.21 -50.94 -27.56
C LEU A 10 13.03 -50.54 -26.68
N TYR A 11 12.09 -51.46 -26.42
CA TYR A 11 10.92 -51.20 -25.56
C TYR A 11 11.24 -51.29 -24.07
N THR A 12 12.19 -52.12 -23.65
CA THR A 12 12.59 -52.27 -22.25
C THR A 12 13.45 -51.11 -21.74
N ALA A 13 14.22 -50.45 -22.61
CA ALA A 13 14.99 -49.25 -22.24
C ALA A 13 14.11 -47.99 -22.08
N PHE A 14 12.97 -47.92 -22.78
CA PHE A 14 12.07 -46.76 -22.74
C PHE A 14 11.12 -46.78 -21.52
N VAL A 15 10.79 -47.97 -20.99
CA VAL A 15 9.90 -48.13 -19.83
C VAL A 15 10.64 -47.92 -18.48
N VAL A 16 11.94 -48.20 -18.41
CA VAL A 16 12.72 -47.98 -17.16
C VAL A 16 13.04 -46.50 -16.91
N LEU A 17 13.15 -45.67 -17.97
CA LEU A 17 13.32 -44.21 -17.84
C LEU A 17 12.03 -43.46 -17.46
N LEU A 18 10.86 -44.07 -17.69
CA LEU A 18 9.56 -43.54 -17.25
C LEU A 18 9.23 -43.87 -15.78
N LEU A 19 9.95 -44.79 -15.14
CA LEU A 19 9.76 -45.16 -13.73
C LEU A 19 10.76 -44.51 -12.76
N LEU A 20 11.81 -43.85 -13.25
CA LEU A 20 12.81 -43.14 -12.44
C LEU A 20 12.68 -41.60 -12.48
N GLY A 21 11.69 -41.08 -13.20
CA GLY A 21 11.39 -39.65 -13.32
C GLY A 21 10.36 -39.11 -12.32
N VAL A 22 10.05 -39.85 -11.24
CA VAL A 22 9.25 -39.31 -10.14
C VAL A 22 10.17 -38.48 -9.26
N VAL A 23 10.34 -37.20 -9.64
CA VAL A 23 10.74 -36.18 -8.68
C VAL A 23 9.81 -36.35 -7.49
N PRO A 24 10.31 -36.59 -6.26
CA PRO A 24 9.42 -36.62 -5.12
C PRO A 24 8.83 -35.22 -5.05
N TRP A 25 7.56 -35.09 -5.43
CA TRP A 25 6.72 -34.05 -4.90
C TRP A 25 6.96 -34.09 -3.41
N SER A 26 7.66 -33.08 -2.92
CA SER A 26 7.82 -32.88 -1.50
C SER A 26 6.39 -32.79 -0.98
N ASN A 27 5.93 -33.87 -0.37
CA ASN A 27 4.83 -33.85 0.58
C ASN A 27 5.33 -33.07 1.81
N ALA A 28 5.72 -31.81 1.60
CA ALA A 28 5.72 -30.83 2.64
C ALA A 28 4.25 -30.70 3.02
N ARG A 29 3.86 -31.47 4.04
CA ARG A 29 2.60 -31.23 4.77
C ARG A 29 2.53 -29.71 4.96
N PRO A 30 1.44 -29.03 4.53
CA PRO A 30 1.31 -27.62 4.79
C PRO A 30 1.53 -27.44 6.28
N ARG A 31 2.60 -26.72 6.66
CA ARG A 31 2.83 -26.39 8.07
C ARG A 31 1.55 -25.74 8.52
N VAL A 32 0.86 -26.36 9.47
CA VAL A 32 -0.28 -25.77 10.15
C VAL A 32 0.25 -24.48 10.76
N ASN A 33 0.02 -23.37 10.06
CA ASN A 33 0.39 -22.05 10.53
C ASN A 33 -0.46 -21.82 11.78
N ARG A 34 0.12 -22.06 12.95
CA ARG A 34 -0.52 -21.63 14.20
C ARG A 34 -0.78 -20.13 14.05
N PRO A 35 -2.02 -19.67 14.29
CA PRO A 35 -2.33 -18.26 14.21
C PRO A 35 -1.36 -17.48 15.11
N PRO A 36 -0.91 -16.28 14.70
CA PRO A 36 0.00 -15.48 15.51
C PRO A 36 -0.53 -15.30 16.93
N GLY A 37 0.36 -15.27 17.93
CA GLY A 37 -0.03 -15.22 19.34
C GLY A 37 -0.92 -14.02 19.70
N PHE A 38 -0.95 -12.96 18.91
CA PHE A 38 -1.84 -11.81 19.12
C PHE A 38 -3.30 -12.09 18.74
N MET A 39 -3.58 -13.14 17.95
CA MET A 39 -4.94 -13.52 17.53
C MET A 39 -5.87 -13.85 18.70
N ARG A 40 -5.32 -14.13 19.89
CA ARG A 40 -6.08 -14.40 21.13
C ARG A 40 -6.95 -13.23 21.62
N PHE A 41 -6.67 -12.00 21.17
CA PHE A 41 -7.47 -10.81 21.49
C PHE A 41 -8.12 -10.18 20.24
N VAL A 42 -8.11 -10.92 19.13
CA VAL A 42 -8.81 -10.56 17.88
C VAL A 42 -10.09 -11.38 17.81
N SER A 43 -11.24 -10.71 17.70
CA SER A 43 -12.55 -11.36 17.64
C SER A 43 -13.44 -10.69 16.61
N ASN A 44 -14.49 -11.38 16.17
CA ASN A 44 -15.47 -10.77 15.28
C ASN A 44 -16.22 -9.67 16.05
N ALA A 45 -16.57 -8.57 15.38
CA ALA A 45 -17.44 -7.53 15.93
C ALA A 45 -18.73 -8.09 16.53
N THR A 46 -19.23 -9.22 16.02
CA THR A 46 -20.42 -9.90 16.55
C THR A 46 -20.29 -10.36 18.01
N ASP A 47 -19.06 -10.56 18.48
CA ASP A 47 -18.76 -11.06 19.83
C ASP A 47 -18.61 -9.91 20.85
N PHE A 48 -18.74 -8.66 20.40
CA PHE A 48 -18.65 -7.48 21.25
C PHE A 48 -20.02 -7.09 21.80
N ALA A 49 -20.02 -6.50 22.99
CA ALA A 49 -21.23 -5.95 23.59
C ALA A 49 -21.79 -4.81 22.74
N SER A 50 -23.08 -4.52 22.90
CA SER A 50 -23.73 -3.37 22.26
C SER A 50 -23.13 -2.04 22.73
N GLU A 51 -22.56 -1.99 23.93
CA GLU A 51 -21.83 -0.83 24.46
C GLU A 51 -20.64 -1.28 25.33
N ASP A 52 -19.46 -0.65 25.17
CA ASP A 52 -18.28 -0.86 26.03
C ASP A 52 -17.39 0.40 26.06
N TYR A 53 -16.54 0.50 27.09
CA TYR A 53 -15.82 1.73 27.46
C TYR A 53 -14.29 1.56 27.42
N TYR A 54 -13.58 2.47 26.76
CA TYR A 54 -12.15 2.37 26.51
C TYR A 54 -11.42 3.68 26.79
N ASP A 55 -10.14 3.60 27.12
CA ASP A 55 -9.29 4.79 27.21
C ASP A 55 -8.96 5.34 25.84
N TYR A 56 -8.81 4.47 24.84
CA TYR A 56 -8.59 4.85 23.46
C TYR A 56 -9.36 3.94 22.51
N ILE A 57 -10.00 4.55 21.51
CA ILE A 57 -10.66 3.83 20.42
C ILE A 57 -9.95 4.20 19.13
N ILE A 58 -9.35 3.22 18.47
CA ILE A 58 -8.64 3.40 17.20
C ILE A 58 -9.50 2.84 16.08
N VAL A 59 -9.86 3.70 15.14
CA VAL A 59 -10.68 3.34 13.97
C VAL A 59 -9.77 3.09 12.78
N GLY A 60 -9.65 1.84 12.38
CA GLY A 60 -8.78 1.37 11.30
C GLY A 60 -7.59 0.58 11.83
N GLY A 61 -7.62 -0.74 11.63
CA GLY A 61 -6.53 -1.67 11.92
C GLY A 61 -5.43 -1.63 10.88
N GLY A 62 -5.07 -0.43 10.41
CA GLY A 62 -4.21 -0.21 9.25
C GLY A 62 -2.71 -0.15 9.53
N THR A 63 -1.98 0.45 8.58
CA THR A 63 -0.52 0.62 8.62
C THR A 63 -0.07 1.41 9.86
N ALA A 64 -0.77 2.52 10.19
CA ALA A 64 -0.49 3.33 11.38
C ALA A 64 -1.27 2.86 12.63
N GLY A 65 -2.51 2.38 12.45
CA GLY A 65 -3.39 2.00 13.57
C GLY A 65 -2.90 0.81 14.39
N CYS A 66 -2.31 -0.21 13.75
CA CYS A 66 -1.78 -1.38 14.48
C CYS A 66 -0.62 -1.03 15.45
N PRO A 67 0.47 -0.36 15.02
CA PRO A 67 1.55 0.01 15.93
C PRO A 67 1.11 1.04 16.99
N LEU A 68 0.16 1.93 16.65
CA LEU A 68 -0.45 2.84 17.62
C LEU A 68 -1.19 2.08 18.73
N ALA A 69 -2.06 1.14 18.36
CA ALA A 69 -2.82 0.33 19.31
C ALA A 69 -1.91 -0.51 20.21
N ALA A 70 -0.90 -1.16 19.62
CA ALA A 70 0.09 -1.94 20.36
C ALA A 70 0.83 -1.07 21.39
N THR A 71 1.16 0.17 21.03
CA THR A 71 1.87 1.12 21.89
C THR A 71 0.98 1.63 23.02
N LEU A 72 -0.24 2.14 22.73
CA LEU A 72 -1.15 2.65 23.76
C LEU A 72 -1.60 1.56 24.74
N SER A 73 -1.73 0.31 24.27
CA SER A 73 -2.14 -0.82 25.13
C SER A 73 -1.17 -1.12 26.28
N GLN A 74 0.08 -0.63 26.24
CA GLN A 74 1.04 -0.87 27.32
C GLN A 74 0.52 -0.36 28.68
N SER A 75 -0.23 0.73 28.67
CA SER A 75 -0.74 1.39 29.89
C SER A 75 -2.26 1.55 29.94
N PHE A 76 -2.96 1.51 28.80
CA PHE A 76 -4.38 1.90 28.72
C PHE A 76 -5.27 0.85 28.06
N ARG A 77 -6.58 0.89 28.33
CA ARG A 77 -7.57 -0.01 27.68
C ARG A 77 -7.86 0.48 26.27
N VAL A 78 -7.47 -0.29 25.25
CA VAL A 78 -7.55 0.08 23.83
C VAL A 78 -8.53 -0.83 23.09
N LEU A 79 -9.41 -0.23 22.29
CA LEU A 79 -10.17 -0.91 21.25
C LEU A 79 -9.61 -0.55 19.87
N LEU A 80 -9.31 -1.56 19.06
CA LEU A 80 -8.98 -1.38 17.64
C LEU A 80 -10.12 -1.94 16.79
N LEU A 81 -10.72 -1.10 15.94
CA LEU A 81 -11.83 -1.47 15.05
C LEU A 81 -11.33 -1.56 13.61
N GLU A 82 -11.52 -2.71 12.96
CA GLU A 82 -11.17 -2.93 11.56
C GLU A 82 -12.37 -3.45 10.78
N ARG A 83 -12.70 -2.80 9.67
CA ARG A 83 -13.85 -3.16 8.83
C ARG A 83 -13.65 -4.46 8.05
N GLY A 84 -12.41 -4.82 7.75
CA GLY A 84 -12.05 -6.04 7.05
C GLY A 84 -11.83 -7.24 7.98
N GLY A 85 -11.59 -8.40 7.36
CA GLY A 85 -11.20 -9.63 8.06
C GLY A 85 -9.72 -9.67 8.44
N VAL A 86 -9.21 -10.88 8.69
CA VAL A 86 -7.80 -11.12 9.00
C VAL A 86 -7.01 -11.61 7.78
N PRO A 87 -5.69 -11.38 7.69
CA PRO A 87 -4.91 -11.81 6.52
C PRO A 87 -4.49 -13.29 6.58
N TYR A 88 -4.39 -13.88 7.77
CA TYR A 88 -3.71 -15.17 7.99
C TYR A 88 -4.44 -16.41 7.46
N ASN A 89 -5.73 -16.30 7.14
CA ASN A 89 -6.52 -17.35 6.48
C ASN A 89 -6.54 -17.19 4.94
N ARG A 90 -5.81 -16.21 4.38
CA ARG A 90 -5.76 -15.91 2.94
C ARG A 90 -4.34 -16.09 2.41
N PRO A 91 -4.01 -17.25 1.80
CA PRO A 91 -2.66 -17.54 1.32
C PRO A 91 -2.09 -16.50 0.36
N ASN A 92 -2.91 -15.95 -0.55
CA ASN A 92 -2.50 -14.92 -1.50
C ASN A 92 -2.06 -13.62 -0.81
N VAL A 93 -2.75 -13.22 0.25
CA VAL A 93 -2.39 -12.03 1.04
C VAL A 93 -1.04 -12.25 1.73
N MET A 94 -0.80 -13.47 2.22
CA MET A 94 0.38 -13.82 2.99
C MET A 94 1.63 -14.16 2.15
N SER A 95 1.54 -14.16 0.81
CA SER A 95 2.66 -14.50 -0.07
C SER A 95 2.93 -13.39 -1.08
N HIS A 96 4.20 -13.14 -1.40
CA HIS A 96 4.59 -12.23 -2.48
C HIS A 96 4.06 -12.68 -3.86
N ASP A 97 3.87 -13.99 -4.07
CA ASP A 97 3.27 -14.57 -5.28
C ASP A 97 1.78 -14.23 -5.43
N GLY A 98 1.10 -13.96 -4.32
CA GLY A 98 -0.30 -13.58 -4.33
C GLY A 98 -0.54 -12.07 -4.46
N PHE A 99 0.50 -11.25 -4.67
CA PHE A 99 0.36 -9.79 -4.75
C PHE A 99 -0.67 -9.34 -5.78
N LEU A 100 -0.52 -9.75 -7.04
CA LEU A 100 -1.44 -9.35 -8.10
C LEU A 100 -2.85 -9.94 -7.87
N SER A 101 -2.94 -11.23 -7.55
CA SER A 101 -4.20 -11.92 -7.26
C SER A 101 -5.00 -11.26 -6.13
N THR A 102 -4.31 -10.70 -5.13
CA THR A 102 -4.92 -9.97 -4.01
C THR A 102 -5.53 -8.65 -4.48
N LEU A 103 -4.87 -7.94 -5.40
CA LEU A 103 -5.37 -6.67 -5.95
C LEU A 103 -6.52 -6.85 -6.94
N THR A 104 -6.58 -7.99 -7.62
CA THR A 104 -7.62 -8.30 -8.62
C THR A 104 -8.78 -9.12 -8.05
N ASP A 105 -8.82 -9.35 -6.74
CA ASP A 105 -9.94 -10.05 -6.09
C ASP A 105 -11.23 -9.21 -6.22
N VAL A 106 -12.26 -9.81 -6.81
CA VAL A 106 -13.51 -9.14 -7.21
C VAL A 106 -14.59 -9.12 -6.13
N ASN A 107 -14.35 -9.63 -4.93
CA ASN A 107 -15.37 -9.61 -3.88
C ASN A 107 -15.55 -8.19 -3.28
N ASN A 108 -16.57 -7.48 -3.76
CA ASN A 108 -16.87 -6.10 -3.38
C ASN A 108 -17.03 -5.84 -1.86
N PHE A 109 -17.29 -6.83 -1.01
CA PHE A 109 -17.53 -6.63 0.43
C PHE A 109 -16.54 -7.33 1.36
N ASP A 110 -15.90 -8.42 0.92
CA ASP A 110 -14.97 -9.19 1.77
C ASP A 110 -13.54 -9.25 1.22
N SER A 111 -13.28 -8.78 0.00
CA SER A 111 -11.92 -8.75 -0.54
C SER A 111 -10.98 -7.91 0.35
N PRO A 112 -9.73 -8.36 0.56
CA PRO A 112 -8.72 -7.62 1.32
C PRO A 112 -8.25 -6.33 0.63
N ALA A 113 -8.44 -6.23 -0.70
CA ALA A 113 -8.20 -5.02 -1.48
C ALA A 113 -9.54 -4.50 -2.02
N GLN A 114 -9.93 -3.29 -1.62
CA GLN A 114 -11.10 -2.61 -2.16
C GLN A 114 -10.67 -1.71 -3.32
N SER A 115 -11.07 -2.06 -4.54
CA SER A 115 -10.78 -1.27 -5.74
C SER A 115 -11.61 0.00 -5.80
N PHE A 116 -11.07 1.02 -6.46
CA PHE A 116 -11.77 2.24 -6.86
C PHE A 116 -11.13 2.80 -8.12
N ILE A 117 -11.80 3.75 -8.77
CA ILE A 117 -11.26 4.47 -9.93
C ILE A 117 -11.37 5.95 -9.58
N SER A 118 -10.30 6.71 -9.80
CA SER A 118 -10.35 8.17 -9.63
C SER A 118 -11.22 8.82 -10.71
N GLU A 119 -11.65 10.07 -10.54
CA GLU A 119 -12.44 10.78 -11.57
C GLU A 119 -11.70 10.93 -12.90
N GLU A 120 -10.37 10.86 -12.90
CA GLU A 120 -9.52 10.83 -14.10
C GLU A 120 -9.47 9.47 -14.79
N GLY A 121 -10.13 8.44 -14.25
CA GLY A 121 -10.16 7.11 -14.83
C GLY A 121 -8.99 6.21 -14.44
N VAL A 122 -8.17 6.58 -13.44
CA VAL A 122 -7.01 5.78 -13.00
C VAL A 122 -7.46 4.71 -12.00
N PRO A 123 -7.32 3.40 -12.32
CA PRO A 123 -7.65 2.31 -11.40
C PRO A 123 -6.73 2.28 -10.19
N ASN A 124 -7.31 2.06 -9.01
CA ASN A 124 -6.61 2.16 -7.73
C ASN A 124 -7.21 1.15 -6.72
N ALA A 125 -6.55 0.97 -5.58
CA ALA A 125 -6.98 0.03 -4.55
C ALA A 125 -6.54 0.49 -3.15
N ARG A 126 -7.39 0.21 -2.14
CA ARG A 126 -7.08 0.41 -0.72
C ARG A 126 -7.22 -0.87 0.09
N GLY A 127 -6.47 -1.00 1.19
CA GLY A 127 -6.63 -2.12 2.11
C GLY A 127 -8.01 -2.17 2.79
N ARG A 128 -8.52 -3.39 2.97
CA ARG A 128 -9.72 -3.73 3.75
C ARG A 128 -9.49 -5.06 4.46
N VAL A 129 -8.55 -5.06 5.38
CA VAL A 129 -8.09 -6.23 6.15
C VAL A 129 -7.27 -5.72 7.32
N LEU A 130 -7.21 -6.48 8.42
CA LEU A 130 -6.28 -6.19 9.52
C LEU A 130 -4.84 -6.14 9.00
N GLY A 131 -4.13 -5.05 9.29
CA GLY A 131 -2.86 -4.65 8.67
C GLY A 131 -3.01 -3.56 7.59
N GLY A 132 -4.23 -3.29 7.13
CA GLY A 132 -4.55 -2.30 6.11
C GLY A 132 -3.77 -2.50 4.81
N SER A 133 -3.38 -1.40 4.16
CA SER A 133 -2.64 -1.47 2.89
C SER A 133 -1.26 -2.15 3.01
N SER A 134 -0.66 -2.23 4.20
CA SER A 134 0.59 -3.00 4.39
C SER A 134 0.41 -4.52 4.17
N ALA A 135 -0.82 -5.02 4.29
CA ALA A 135 -1.16 -6.41 4.02
C ALA A 135 -1.30 -6.73 2.52
N ILE A 136 -1.44 -5.72 1.65
CA ILE A 136 -1.69 -5.93 0.21
C ILE A 136 -0.64 -5.28 -0.70
N ASN A 137 0.28 -4.48 -0.15
CA ASN A 137 1.27 -3.73 -0.93
C ASN A 137 2.39 -4.59 -1.54
N ALA A 138 3.32 -3.95 -2.25
CA ALA A 138 4.48 -4.61 -2.86
C ALA A 138 5.66 -4.87 -1.89
N GLY A 139 5.50 -4.55 -0.60
CA GLY A 139 6.46 -4.90 0.46
C GLY A 139 7.76 -4.10 0.53
N PHE A 140 8.05 -3.18 -0.40
CA PHE A 140 9.27 -2.38 -0.36
C PHE A 140 9.31 -1.40 0.82
N TYR A 141 10.35 -1.46 1.64
CA TYR A 141 10.50 -0.67 2.86
C TYR A 141 11.68 0.30 2.73
N SER A 142 11.39 1.59 2.91
CA SER A 142 12.37 2.67 2.99
C SER A 142 11.88 3.72 3.98
N ARG A 143 12.76 4.21 4.85
CA ARG A 143 12.49 5.35 5.75
C ARG A 143 12.22 6.61 4.95
N ALA A 144 11.55 7.56 5.60
CA ALA A 144 11.27 8.86 5.02
C ALA A 144 12.55 9.62 4.64
N ASP A 145 12.45 10.47 3.62
CA ASP A 145 13.51 11.44 3.31
C ASP A 145 13.59 12.55 4.36
N LYS A 146 14.68 13.32 4.31
CA LYS A 146 14.92 14.42 5.26
C LYS A 146 13.93 15.58 5.10
N GLN A 147 13.54 15.90 3.86
CA GLN A 147 12.62 16.99 3.54
C GLN A 147 11.21 16.72 4.10
N PHE A 148 10.80 15.45 4.20
CA PHE A 148 9.55 15.08 4.88
C PHE A 148 9.52 15.57 6.33
N PHE A 149 10.60 15.35 7.09
CA PHE A 149 10.65 15.80 8.49
C PHE A 149 10.70 17.33 8.60
N GLU A 150 11.33 18.00 7.63
CA GLU A 150 11.44 19.46 7.61
C GLU A 150 10.11 20.12 7.20
N ASN A 151 9.34 19.51 6.29
CA ASN A 151 8.20 20.16 5.62
C ASN A 151 6.82 19.55 5.92
N SER A 152 6.74 18.48 6.71
CA SER A 152 5.48 17.82 7.08
C SER A 152 4.56 18.66 7.98
N GLY A 153 5.04 19.80 8.49
CA GLY A 153 4.30 20.64 9.43
C GLY A 153 4.25 20.10 10.87
N LEU A 154 4.97 19.01 11.14
CA LEU A 154 5.05 18.38 12.46
C LEU A 154 6.37 18.71 13.15
N THR A 155 6.31 18.92 14.47
CA THR A 155 7.51 19.09 15.31
C THR A 155 8.00 17.73 15.77
N TRP A 156 9.03 17.22 15.10
CA TRP A 156 9.56 15.89 15.35
C TRP A 156 10.60 15.83 16.46
N ASP A 157 10.48 14.81 17.31
CA ASP A 157 11.58 14.33 18.13
C ASP A 157 12.27 13.20 17.37
N LEU A 158 13.36 13.52 16.67
CA LEU A 158 14.06 12.59 15.79
C LEU A 158 14.62 11.37 16.52
N SER A 159 14.89 11.48 17.82
CA SER A 159 15.30 10.32 18.64
C SER A 159 14.15 9.32 18.76
N SER A 160 12.96 9.81 19.12
CA SER A 160 11.75 8.98 19.19
C SER A 160 11.34 8.43 17.81
N VAL A 161 11.55 9.19 16.73
CA VAL A 161 11.32 8.73 15.34
C VAL A 161 12.23 7.55 15.02
N ASN A 162 13.54 7.67 15.26
CA ASN A 162 14.51 6.61 14.98
C ASN A 162 14.22 5.35 15.79
N GLN A 163 13.93 5.50 17.10
CA GLN A 163 13.52 4.37 17.94
C GLN A 163 12.25 3.68 17.42
N SER A 164 11.33 4.45 16.85
CA SER A 164 10.08 3.92 16.29
C SER A 164 10.32 3.16 14.98
N TYR A 165 11.17 3.68 14.09
CA TYR A 165 11.60 2.95 12.89
C TYR A 165 12.30 1.64 13.24
N GLU A 166 13.31 1.68 14.11
CA GLU A 166 14.06 0.49 14.49
C GLU A 166 13.17 -0.59 15.14
N TRP A 167 12.15 -0.17 15.88
CA TRP A 167 11.20 -1.11 16.47
C TRP A 167 10.37 -1.84 15.40
N VAL A 168 9.93 -1.13 14.36
CA VAL A 168 9.23 -1.75 13.21
C VAL A 168 10.20 -2.66 12.44
N GLU A 169 11.42 -2.19 12.20
CA GLU A 169 12.43 -2.88 11.40
C GLU A 169 12.84 -4.22 12.00
N ARG A 170 13.14 -4.22 13.31
CA ARG A 170 13.45 -5.46 14.04
C ARG A 170 12.31 -6.45 14.02
N ALA A 171 11.06 -5.99 13.90
CA ALA A 171 9.90 -6.84 13.94
C ALA A 171 9.63 -7.53 12.59
N ILE A 172 9.60 -6.76 11.49
CA ILE A 172 8.97 -7.22 10.23
C ILE A 172 9.74 -6.84 8.96
N VAL A 173 10.95 -6.30 9.04
CA VAL A 173 11.71 -5.87 7.86
C VAL A 173 12.91 -6.78 7.63
N PHE A 174 13.09 -7.21 6.39
CA PHE A 174 14.10 -8.15 5.97
C PHE A 174 14.93 -7.59 4.82
N ARG A 175 16.20 -7.97 4.76
CA ARG A 175 17.03 -7.71 3.59
C ARG A 175 16.63 -8.69 2.47
N PRO A 176 16.18 -8.20 1.29
CA PRO A 176 15.83 -9.06 0.19
C PRO A 176 17.07 -9.72 -0.43
N GLN A 177 16.85 -10.87 -1.07
CA GLN A 177 17.83 -11.50 -1.95
C GLN A 177 17.49 -11.12 -3.38
N LEU A 178 18.41 -10.42 -4.05
CA LEU A 178 18.24 -10.07 -5.45
C LEU A 178 18.37 -11.33 -6.29
N ARG A 179 17.44 -11.47 -7.24
CA ARG A 179 17.52 -12.47 -8.29
C ARG A 179 17.73 -11.81 -9.65
N THR A 180 17.45 -12.51 -10.74
CA THR A 180 17.83 -12.12 -12.11
C THR A 180 17.36 -10.71 -12.45
N TRP A 181 16.06 -10.44 -12.28
CA TRP A 181 15.48 -9.16 -12.69
C TRP A 181 16.01 -7.97 -11.88
N GLN A 182 16.00 -8.08 -10.54
CA GLN A 182 16.43 -6.97 -9.69
C GLN A 182 17.94 -6.73 -9.77
N THR A 183 18.74 -7.79 -10.00
CA THR A 183 20.19 -7.66 -10.26
C THR A 183 20.43 -6.90 -11.56
N ALA A 184 19.74 -7.26 -12.64
CA ALA A 184 19.85 -6.56 -13.91
C ALA A 184 19.43 -5.08 -13.79
N ILE A 185 18.35 -4.80 -13.05
CA ILE A 185 17.89 -3.42 -12.83
C ILE A 185 18.90 -2.61 -12.02
N ARG A 186 19.51 -3.18 -10.97
CA ARG A 186 20.60 -2.53 -10.24
C ARG A 186 21.74 -2.16 -11.18
N ASP A 187 22.18 -3.11 -12.01
CA ASP A 187 23.32 -2.90 -12.90
C ASP A 187 22.98 -1.88 -13.99
N ALA A 188 21.78 -1.96 -14.57
CA ALA A 188 21.29 -1.00 -15.55
C ALA A 188 21.22 0.42 -14.99
N LEU A 189 20.72 0.59 -13.75
CA LEU A 189 20.66 1.89 -13.08
C LEU A 189 22.05 2.50 -12.89
N LEU A 190 23.04 1.67 -12.52
CA LEU A 190 24.43 2.09 -12.39
C LEU A 190 25.06 2.43 -13.75
N GLU A 191 24.78 1.66 -14.80
CA GLU A 191 25.28 1.93 -16.15
C GLU A 191 24.77 3.27 -16.72
N VAL A 192 23.57 3.70 -16.34
CA VAL A 192 22.96 4.96 -16.81
C VAL A 192 23.18 6.14 -15.86
N GLY A 193 24.12 5.99 -14.92
CA GLY A 193 24.62 7.08 -14.09
C GLY A 193 23.80 7.38 -12.83
N VAL A 194 22.89 6.49 -12.39
CA VAL A 194 22.16 6.66 -11.12
C VAL A 194 23.06 6.27 -9.95
N HIS A 195 24.04 7.12 -9.67
CA HIS A 195 25.08 6.95 -8.67
C HIS A 195 24.81 7.79 -7.40
N PRO A 196 25.43 7.45 -6.25
CA PRO A 196 26.30 6.28 -6.02
C PRO A 196 25.52 4.97 -5.85
N PHE A 197 26.23 3.84 -5.82
CA PHE A 197 25.64 2.60 -5.29
C PHE A 197 25.67 2.62 -3.76
N ASN A 198 24.51 2.79 -3.13
CA ASN A 198 24.37 2.88 -1.68
C ASN A 198 24.29 1.52 -0.98
N GLY A 199 24.44 0.41 -1.71
CA GLY A 199 24.31 -0.93 -1.16
C GLY A 199 22.91 -1.21 -0.60
N PHE A 200 22.87 -2.02 0.47
CA PHE A 200 21.63 -2.20 1.25
C PHE A 200 21.49 -1.08 2.28
N THR A 201 20.39 -0.33 2.20
CA THR A 201 20.07 0.70 3.18
C THR A 201 18.57 0.91 3.28
N LEU A 202 18.09 1.20 4.49
CA LEU A 202 16.70 1.57 4.71
C LEU A 202 16.48 3.07 4.50
N GLU A 203 17.53 3.88 4.49
CA GLU A 203 17.45 5.33 4.32
C GLU A 203 17.06 5.71 2.88
N HIS A 204 16.22 6.74 2.71
CA HIS A 204 15.99 7.33 1.40
C HIS A 204 17.22 8.15 0.98
N LYS A 205 17.89 7.74 -0.10
CA LYS A 205 19.13 8.36 -0.57
C LYS A 205 19.19 8.38 -2.10
N VAL A 206 19.58 9.52 -2.66
CA VAL A 206 19.94 9.66 -4.08
C VAL A 206 20.97 8.61 -4.48
N GLY A 207 20.83 8.07 -5.69
CA GLY A 207 21.61 6.97 -6.24
C GLY A 207 20.85 5.65 -6.28
N THR A 208 21.58 4.57 -6.54
CA THR A 208 21.02 3.21 -6.63
C THR A 208 21.13 2.52 -5.27
N LYS A 209 20.03 1.96 -4.77
CA LYS A 209 20.00 1.24 -3.48
C LYS A 209 19.20 -0.06 -3.54
N ILE A 210 19.52 -0.96 -2.62
CA ILE A 210 18.68 -2.10 -2.24
C ILE A 210 17.94 -1.70 -0.96
N GLY A 211 16.61 -1.69 -1.01
CA GLY A 211 15.77 -1.36 0.15
C GLY A 211 15.48 -2.57 1.04
N GLY A 212 14.73 -2.34 2.11
CA GLY A 212 14.15 -3.41 2.92
C GLY A 212 12.93 -4.02 2.23
N SER A 213 12.53 -5.20 2.68
CA SER A 213 11.28 -5.83 2.30
C SER A 213 10.50 -6.28 3.53
N THR A 214 9.19 -6.16 3.50
CA THR A 214 8.30 -6.80 4.49
C THR A 214 7.90 -8.23 4.09
N PHE A 215 8.53 -8.79 3.05
CA PHE A 215 8.53 -10.22 2.77
C PHE A 215 9.81 -10.85 3.32
N ASP A 216 9.68 -11.97 4.02
CA ASP A 216 10.83 -12.73 4.50
C ASP A 216 11.45 -13.60 3.40
N ARG A 217 12.53 -14.32 3.74
CA ARG A 217 13.28 -15.17 2.81
C ARG A 217 12.45 -16.31 2.20
N THR A 218 11.31 -16.65 2.80
CA THR A 218 10.38 -17.67 2.29
C THR A 218 9.31 -17.08 1.38
N GLY A 219 9.32 -15.76 1.16
CA GLY A 219 8.30 -15.05 0.40
C GLY A 219 7.03 -14.77 1.20
N ARG A 220 7.04 -15.04 2.51
CA ARG A 220 5.90 -14.76 3.40
C ARG A 220 5.87 -13.29 3.78
N ARG A 221 4.69 -12.68 3.67
CA ARG A 221 4.42 -11.31 4.09
C ARG A 221 4.39 -11.18 5.61
N HIS A 222 4.96 -10.09 6.10
CA HIS A 222 4.74 -9.54 7.43
C HIS A 222 4.14 -8.15 7.26
N SER A 223 3.05 -7.85 7.95
CA SER A 223 2.30 -6.58 7.82
C SER A 223 2.30 -5.82 9.15
N SER A 224 1.71 -4.63 9.17
CA SER A 224 1.54 -3.88 10.43
C SER A 224 0.71 -4.66 11.47
N ALA A 225 -0.14 -5.60 11.05
CA ALA A 225 -0.86 -6.48 11.98
C ALA A 225 0.08 -7.30 12.87
N ASP A 226 1.24 -7.73 12.34
CA ASP A 226 2.22 -8.51 13.10
C ASP A 226 2.90 -7.69 14.21
N LEU A 227 2.75 -6.35 14.20
CA LEU A 227 3.20 -5.46 15.26
C LEU A 227 2.30 -5.53 16.50
N LEU A 228 1.06 -6.02 16.36
CA LEU A 228 0.15 -6.28 17.49
C LEU A 228 0.70 -7.37 18.43
N ARG A 229 1.69 -8.17 18.01
CA ARG A 229 2.38 -9.13 18.91
C ARG A 229 2.99 -8.47 20.14
N TYR A 230 3.32 -7.18 20.06
CA TYR A 230 3.89 -6.40 21.16
C TYR A 230 2.83 -5.73 22.03
N ALA A 231 1.54 -5.85 21.69
CA ALA A 231 0.46 -5.31 22.49
C ALA A 231 0.33 -6.08 23.81
N ARG A 232 -0.10 -5.38 24.86
CA ARG A 232 -0.41 -6.01 26.14
C ARG A 232 -1.81 -6.60 26.07
N SER A 233 -1.89 -7.93 26.01
CA SER A 233 -3.15 -8.66 25.76
C SER A 233 -4.25 -8.42 26.80
N SER A 234 -3.91 -8.02 28.04
CA SER A 234 -4.89 -7.66 29.07
C SER A 234 -5.60 -6.33 28.80
N ASN A 235 -5.01 -5.50 27.95
CA ASN A 235 -5.38 -4.10 27.77
C ASN A 235 -5.92 -3.79 26.37
N ILE A 236 -5.85 -4.74 25.43
CA ILE A 236 -6.28 -4.53 24.04
C ILE A 236 -7.38 -5.50 23.65
N ARG A 237 -8.34 -5.01 22.87
CA ARG A 237 -9.26 -5.82 22.09
C ARG A 237 -9.25 -5.35 20.64
N VAL A 238 -9.30 -6.28 19.70
CA VAL A 238 -9.38 -5.99 18.26
C VAL A 238 -10.67 -6.58 17.72
N ALA A 239 -11.55 -5.74 17.19
CA ALA A 239 -12.78 -6.15 16.53
C ALA A 239 -12.58 -6.10 15.02
N VAL A 240 -12.59 -7.26 14.36
CA VAL A 240 -12.58 -7.36 12.89
C VAL A 240 -14.01 -7.45 12.36
N TYR A 241 -14.19 -7.09 11.09
CA TYR A 241 -15.49 -6.90 10.48
C TYR A 241 -16.39 -5.87 11.21
N ALA A 242 -15.74 -4.87 11.82
CA ALA A 242 -16.39 -3.75 12.50
C ALA A 242 -16.39 -2.52 11.59
N THR A 243 -17.52 -2.23 10.96
CA THR A 243 -17.67 -1.07 10.09
C THR A 243 -18.06 0.15 10.94
N VAL A 244 -17.10 1.00 11.28
CA VAL A 244 -17.38 2.29 11.94
C VAL A 244 -18.12 3.21 10.97
N GLU A 245 -19.24 3.78 11.40
CA GLU A 245 -20.09 4.62 10.54
C GLU A 245 -19.99 6.11 10.86
N ARG A 246 -19.74 6.47 12.13
CA ARG A 246 -19.54 7.86 12.57
C ARG A 246 -18.87 7.92 13.94
N VAL A 247 -18.20 9.05 14.18
CA VAL A 247 -17.76 9.50 15.50
C VAL A 247 -18.97 10.10 16.24
N LEU A 248 -19.13 9.72 17.49
CA LEU A 248 -20.15 10.29 18.37
C LEU A 248 -19.60 11.56 19.01
N LEU A 249 -20.37 12.64 18.94
CA LEU A 249 -19.95 13.97 19.34
C LEU A 249 -20.91 14.53 20.39
N ALA A 250 -20.38 15.26 21.37
CA ALA A 250 -21.15 15.98 22.38
C ALA A 250 -20.69 17.45 22.46
N SER A 251 -21.61 18.36 22.74
CA SER A 251 -21.30 19.77 22.98
C SER A 251 -20.52 19.93 24.29
N SER A 252 -19.41 20.66 24.27
CA SER A 252 -18.64 20.96 25.49
C SER A 252 -19.21 22.20 26.20
N PRO A 253 -19.56 22.13 27.49
CA PRO A 253 -20.01 23.28 28.26
C PRO A 253 -18.83 24.02 28.88
N SER A 254 -18.09 24.85 28.13
CA SER A 254 -17.31 25.95 28.71
C SER A 254 -16.73 26.95 27.69
N ASP A 255 -17.07 28.22 27.95
CA ASP A 255 -16.52 29.54 27.62
C ASP A 255 -15.50 29.74 26.49
N SER A 256 -15.90 30.64 25.57
CA SER A 256 -15.20 31.30 24.45
C SER A 256 -15.31 30.67 23.05
N GLY A 257 -15.98 29.53 22.91
CA GLY A 257 -16.38 28.97 21.60
C GLY A 257 -17.18 27.68 21.76
N SER A 258 -18.06 27.37 20.80
CA SER A 258 -18.80 26.11 20.76
C SER A 258 -17.86 24.95 20.38
N ASN A 259 -17.02 24.50 21.32
CA ASN A 259 -16.15 23.34 21.09
C ASN A 259 -16.93 22.04 21.24
N VAL A 260 -16.76 21.14 20.27
CA VAL A 260 -17.37 19.81 20.26
C VAL A 260 -16.35 18.80 20.78
N SER A 261 -16.79 17.77 21.48
CA SER A 261 -15.92 16.70 21.98
C SER A 261 -16.33 15.36 21.41
N ALA A 262 -15.38 14.57 20.92
CA ALA A 262 -15.63 13.18 20.58
C ALA A 262 -15.80 12.35 21.85
N ILE A 263 -16.90 11.61 21.94
CA ILE A 263 -17.25 10.77 23.09
C ILE A 263 -17.20 9.27 22.78
N GLY A 264 -17.03 8.90 21.51
CA GLY A 264 -16.98 7.51 21.09
C GLY A 264 -17.22 7.34 19.60
N VAL A 265 -17.57 6.13 19.20
CA VAL A 265 -17.94 5.78 17.82
C VAL A 265 -19.11 4.81 17.83
N VAL A 266 -19.88 4.82 16.75
CA VAL A 266 -20.83 3.75 16.43
C VAL A 266 -20.28 2.92 15.28
N TYR A 267 -20.36 1.60 15.42
CA TYR A 267 -19.95 0.65 14.40
C TYR A 267 -20.99 -0.44 14.22
N ARG A 268 -20.99 -1.03 13.02
CA ARG A 268 -21.90 -2.09 12.62
C ARG A 268 -21.14 -3.40 12.38
N ASP A 269 -21.65 -4.49 12.93
CA ASP A 269 -21.11 -5.84 12.71
C ASP A 269 -21.62 -6.45 11.37
N GLN A 270 -21.16 -7.66 11.03
CA GLN A 270 -21.58 -8.35 9.79
C GLN A 270 -23.05 -8.79 9.79
N LEU A 271 -23.68 -8.87 10.97
CA LEU A 271 -25.10 -9.19 11.14
C LEU A 271 -25.98 -7.93 11.07
N GLY A 272 -25.37 -6.75 10.90
CA GLY A 272 -26.07 -5.47 10.82
C GLY A 272 -26.41 -4.87 12.18
N ARG A 273 -25.91 -5.45 13.29
CA ARG A 273 -26.16 -4.91 14.64
C ARG A 273 -25.25 -3.73 14.92
N TYR A 274 -25.81 -2.76 15.63
CA TYR A 274 -25.10 -1.56 16.05
C TYR A 274 -24.45 -1.74 17.41
N HIS A 275 -23.22 -1.24 17.51
CA HIS A 275 -22.42 -1.23 18.71
C HIS A 275 -21.88 0.17 18.96
N HIS A 276 -21.79 0.57 20.23
CA HIS A 276 -21.22 1.82 20.69
C HIS A 276 -19.93 1.54 21.45
N ALA A 277 -18.83 2.15 21.03
CA ALA A 277 -17.62 2.18 21.83
C ALA A 277 -17.44 3.61 22.35
N ILE A 278 -17.40 3.76 23.68
CA ILE A 278 -17.39 5.06 24.36
C ILE A 278 -16.01 5.28 24.99
N ILE A 279 -15.49 6.51 24.92
CA ILE A 279 -14.24 6.85 25.59
C ILE A 279 -14.47 7.12 27.08
N ARG A 280 -13.49 6.77 27.90
CA ARG A 280 -13.42 7.13 29.32
C ARG A 280 -12.87 8.54 29.49
N ASP A 281 -12.86 9.04 30.71
CA ASP A 281 -12.26 10.32 31.07
C ASP A 281 -10.82 10.44 30.57
N ARG A 282 -10.52 11.57 29.91
CA ARG A 282 -9.23 11.86 29.25
C ARG A 282 -8.88 10.86 28.14
N GLY A 283 -9.86 10.11 27.64
CA GLY A 283 -9.71 9.26 26.47
C GLY A 283 -9.76 10.04 25.16
N GLU A 284 -9.38 9.36 24.07
CA GLU A 284 -9.42 9.92 22.72
C GLU A 284 -9.93 8.88 21.72
N VAL A 285 -10.72 9.34 20.75
CA VAL A 285 -10.99 8.62 19.50
C VAL A 285 -9.89 8.98 18.51
N ILE A 286 -9.30 7.97 17.87
CA ILE A 286 -8.21 8.15 16.92
C ILE A 286 -8.60 7.51 15.59
N LEU A 287 -8.68 8.32 14.54
CA LEU A 287 -8.93 7.84 13.18
C LEU A 287 -7.59 7.45 12.54
N SER A 288 -7.48 6.18 12.19
CA SER A 288 -6.38 5.58 11.42
C SER A 288 -6.93 4.82 10.20
N ALA A 289 -8.03 5.33 9.62
CA ALA A 289 -8.79 4.72 8.53
C ALA A 289 -8.18 5.01 7.13
N GLY A 290 -7.05 5.70 7.09
CA GLY A 290 -6.26 5.99 5.90
C GLY A 290 -6.75 7.23 5.14
N ALA A 291 -5.98 7.62 4.12
CA ALA A 291 -6.21 8.81 3.28
C ALA A 291 -7.61 8.92 2.68
N LEU A 292 -8.33 7.81 2.49
CA LEU A 292 -9.72 7.82 2.04
C LEU A 292 -10.73 7.69 3.18
N GLY A 293 -10.45 6.81 4.16
CA GLY A 293 -11.41 6.47 5.21
C GLY A 293 -11.55 7.54 6.28
N SER A 294 -10.45 8.18 6.67
CA SER A 294 -10.44 9.20 7.73
C SER A 294 -11.22 10.47 7.33
N PRO A 295 -10.98 11.11 6.16
CA PRO A 295 -11.81 12.25 5.74
C PRO A 295 -13.27 11.85 5.44
N GLN A 296 -13.51 10.65 4.90
CA GLN A 296 -14.88 10.13 4.72
C GLN A 296 -15.62 10.04 6.07
N LEU A 297 -14.98 9.52 7.11
CA LEU A 297 -15.58 9.43 8.44
C LEU A 297 -15.79 10.80 9.08
N LEU A 298 -14.90 11.77 8.87
CA LEU A 298 -15.12 13.15 9.32
C LEU A 298 -16.40 13.73 8.71
N PHE A 299 -16.56 13.62 7.38
CA PHE A 299 -17.78 14.07 6.72
C PHE A 299 -19.04 13.41 7.30
N LEU A 300 -19.05 12.08 7.41
CA LEU A 300 -20.20 11.32 7.93
C LEU A 300 -20.48 11.58 9.42
N SER A 301 -19.52 12.16 10.14
CA SER A 301 -19.66 12.58 11.54
C SER A 301 -20.06 14.05 11.69
N GLY A 302 -20.34 14.76 10.58
CA GLY A 302 -20.72 16.17 10.61
C GLY A 302 -19.55 17.14 10.75
N ILE A 303 -18.32 16.71 10.46
CA ILE A 303 -17.11 17.55 10.48
C ILE A 303 -16.64 17.75 9.04
N GLY A 304 -16.79 18.96 8.50
CA GLY A 304 -16.49 19.27 7.11
C GLY A 304 -17.08 20.60 6.67
N PRO A 305 -16.97 20.98 5.38
CA PRO A 305 -17.50 22.25 4.90
C PRO A 305 -19.02 22.30 5.07
N ARG A 306 -19.53 23.31 5.78
CA ARG A 306 -20.96 23.44 6.10
C ARG A 306 -21.85 23.35 4.87
N SER A 307 -21.52 24.08 3.81
CA SER A 307 -22.28 24.09 2.56
C SER A 307 -22.32 22.70 1.93
N TYR A 308 -21.20 21.97 1.95
CA TYR A 308 -21.10 20.63 1.40
C TYR A 308 -21.88 19.60 2.24
N LEU A 309 -21.74 19.58 3.56
CA LEU A 309 -22.48 18.66 4.42
C LEU A 309 -23.99 18.84 4.32
N SER A 310 -24.44 20.09 4.17
CA SER A 310 -25.85 20.42 4.02
C SER A 310 -26.46 19.80 2.74
N THR A 311 -25.71 19.65 1.65
CA THR A 311 -26.22 19.01 0.42
C THR A 311 -26.46 17.51 0.57
N TRP A 312 -25.80 16.87 1.54
CA TRP A 312 -25.99 15.46 1.89
C TRP A 312 -27.02 15.24 3.01
N GLY A 313 -27.61 16.31 3.54
CA GLY A 313 -28.49 16.23 4.72
C GLY A 313 -27.76 15.78 5.99
N ILE A 314 -26.44 15.95 6.05
CA ILE A 314 -25.64 15.58 7.22
C ILE A 314 -25.64 16.77 8.20
N PRO A 315 -26.08 16.58 9.47
CA PRO A 315 -26.00 17.64 10.48
C PRO A 315 -24.56 18.12 10.69
N VAL A 316 -24.36 19.44 10.63
CA VAL A 316 -23.03 20.05 10.79
C VAL A 316 -22.71 20.18 12.28
N ALA A 317 -21.79 19.36 12.78
CA ALA A 317 -21.23 19.46 14.12
C ALA A 317 -20.10 20.51 14.17
N LEU A 318 -19.24 20.54 13.15
CA LEU A 318 -18.17 21.53 13.02
C LEU A 318 -17.97 21.88 11.54
N ASP A 319 -17.98 23.18 11.25
CA ASP A 319 -17.61 23.70 9.94
C ASP A 319 -16.08 23.67 9.79
N GLN A 320 -15.58 22.67 9.07
CA GLN A 320 -14.15 22.50 8.80
C GLN A 320 -13.93 22.50 7.29
N PRO A 321 -13.62 23.67 6.68
CA PRO A 321 -13.68 23.86 5.24
C PRO A 321 -12.65 23.05 4.44
N HIS A 322 -11.63 22.50 5.10
CA HIS A 322 -10.54 21.78 4.43
C HIS A 322 -10.62 20.25 4.53
N VAL A 323 -11.65 19.67 5.15
CA VAL A 323 -11.84 18.21 5.08
C VAL A 323 -12.10 17.81 3.63
N GLY A 324 -11.31 16.86 3.13
CA GLY A 324 -11.37 16.38 1.75
C GLY A 324 -10.58 17.22 0.74
N ASP A 325 -10.03 18.37 1.15
CA ASP A 325 -9.06 19.11 0.33
C ASP A 325 -7.66 18.50 0.46
N PHE A 326 -6.72 18.93 -0.39
CA PHE A 326 -5.31 18.55 -0.31
C PHE A 326 -5.11 17.05 -0.40
N VAL A 327 -5.69 16.41 -1.43
CA VAL A 327 -5.54 14.98 -1.69
C VAL A 327 -4.51 14.80 -2.80
N TYR A 328 -3.53 13.94 -2.57
CA TYR A 328 -2.41 13.73 -3.48
C TYR A 328 -2.32 12.27 -3.87
N ASP A 329 -1.86 11.99 -5.08
CA ASP A 329 -1.38 10.66 -5.47
C ASP A 329 -0.18 10.80 -6.38
N ASN A 330 0.92 10.15 -6.02
CA ASN A 330 2.13 10.20 -6.83
C ASN A 330 1.87 9.49 -8.17
N PRO A 331 2.01 10.20 -9.31
CA PRO A 331 1.96 9.58 -10.62
C PRO A 331 3.00 8.45 -10.75
N ARG A 332 2.58 7.38 -11.40
CA ARG A 332 3.43 6.30 -11.89
C ARG A 332 3.34 6.24 -13.41
N ASN A 333 4.49 6.20 -14.06
CA ASN A 333 4.60 5.89 -15.48
C ASN A 333 5.61 4.77 -15.67
N GLY A 334 5.56 4.06 -16.79
CA GLY A 334 6.47 2.96 -17.01
C GLY A 334 6.20 2.17 -18.27
N ILE A 335 7.04 1.16 -18.48
CA ILE A 335 6.94 0.23 -19.60
C ILE A 335 6.94 -1.20 -19.07
N SER A 336 6.24 -2.06 -19.79
CA SER A 336 6.22 -3.49 -19.52
C SER A 336 6.72 -4.24 -20.73
N ILE A 337 7.55 -5.25 -20.52
CA ILE A 337 8.14 -6.08 -21.57
C ILE A 337 7.87 -7.56 -21.29
N VAL A 338 7.78 -8.35 -22.36
CA VAL A 338 7.76 -9.81 -22.31
C VAL A 338 9.19 -10.31 -22.52
N PRO A 339 9.85 -10.85 -21.49
CA PRO A 339 11.21 -11.36 -21.62
C PRO A 339 11.22 -12.68 -22.42
N PRO A 340 12.32 -12.97 -23.15
CA PRO A 340 12.50 -14.25 -23.85
C PRO A 340 12.84 -15.41 -22.92
N VAL A 341 13.20 -15.12 -21.66
CA VAL A 341 13.62 -16.10 -20.66
C VAL A 341 12.52 -16.27 -19.60
N PRO A 342 12.37 -17.47 -19.01
CA PRO A 342 11.52 -17.65 -17.85
C PRO A 342 11.93 -16.69 -16.74
N MET A 343 10.95 -15.99 -16.17
CA MET A 343 11.20 -15.05 -15.08
C MET A 343 10.52 -15.49 -13.81
N GLU A 344 11.24 -15.35 -12.70
CA GLU A 344 10.65 -15.43 -11.37
C GLU A 344 9.76 -14.22 -11.08
N ASN A 345 8.77 -14.43 -10.22
CA ASN A 345 8.07 -13.33 -9.60
C ASN A 345 9.03 -12.57 -8.67
N SER A 346 9.06 -11.26 -8.82
CA SER A 346 9.94 -10.38 -8.06
C SER A 346 9.29 -9.02 -7.93
N LEU A 347 8.97 -8.63 -6.70
CA LEU A 347 8.49 -7.28 -6.40
C LEU A 347 9.68 -6.33 -6.21
N ILE A 348 9.38 -5.09 -5.85
CA ILE A 348 10.38 -4.01 -5.77
C ILE A 348 11.39 -4.33 -4.66
N GLN A 349 12.68 -4.33 -5.01
CA GLN A 349 13.80 -4.55 -4.09
C GLN A 349 14.92 -3.54 -4.31
N VAL A 350 15.15 -3.17 -5.58
CA VAL A 350 16.11 -2.16 -6.02
C VAL A 350 15.38 -0.91 -6.45
N VAL A 351 15.89 0.25 -6.06
CA VAL A 351 15.38 1.56 -6.48
C VAL A 351 16.54 2.46 -6.87
N GLY A 352 16.37 3.17 -7.98
CA GLY A 352 17.21 4.30 -8.37
C GLY A 352 16.53 5.61 -8.03
N ILE A 353 17.16 6.46 -7.23
CA ILE A 353 16.62 7.78 -6.85
C ILE A 353 17.48 8.83 -7.55
N THR A 354 16.88 9.65 -8.41
CA THR A 354 17.59 10.69 -9.15
C THR A 354 17.50 12.04 -8.46
N GLU A 355 18.42 12.96 -8.78
CA GLU A 355 18.39 14.33 -8.24
C GLU A 355 17.22 15.15 -8.80
N GLU A 356 16.77 14.81 -10.01
CA GLU A 356 15.63 15.41 -10.70
C GLU A 356 14.27 14.96 -10.13
N GLY A 357 14.28 14.12 -9.10
CA GLY A 357 13.06 13.72 -8.38
C GLY A 357 12.30 12.56 -9.00
N ALA A 358 12.98 11.65 -9.71
CA ALA A 358 12.40 10.39 -10.19
C ALA A 358 12.88 9.21 -9.34
N PHE A 359 11.96 8.32 -8.98
CA PHE A 359 12.24 7.06 -8.28
C PHE A 359 11.94 5.89 -9.21
N LEU A 360 12.99 5.24 -9.68
CA LEU A 360 12.96 4.18 -10.68
C LEU A 360 12.89 2.83 -9.97
N GLU A 361 11.80 2.12 -10.18
CA GLU A 361 11.48 0.85 -9.56
C GLU A 361 11.20 -0.21 -10.65
N ALA A 362 11.32 -1.48 -10.29
CA ALA A 362 11.02 -2.55 -11.22
C ALA A 362 10.39 -3.75 -10.53
N ALA A 363 9.54 -4.46 -11.28
CA ALA A 363 8.92 -5.70 -10.83
C ALA A 363 8.85 -6.71 -11.98
N SER A 364 8.76 -7.98 -11.64
CA SER A 364 8.50 -9.10 -12.53
C SER A 364 7.30 -9.84 -11.98
N THR A 365 6.25 -9.99 -12.78
CA THR A 365 5.02 -10.69 -12.37
C THR A 365 4.59 -11.66 -13.46
N VAL A 366 3.79 -12.65 -13.10
CA VAL A 366 3.21 -13.59 -14.06
C VAL A 366 1.74 -13.26 -14.21
N ILE A 367 1.33 -12.88 -15.42
CA ILE A 367 -0.06 -12.47 -15.69
C ILE A 367 -0.78 -13.52 -16.55
N PRO A 368 -2.09 -13.75 -16.31
CA PRO A 368 -2.89 -14.56 -17.20
C PRO A 368 -3.12 -13.79 -18.52
N PHE A 369 -2.67 -14.37 -19.62
CA PHE A 369 -2.92 -13.94 -20.97
C PHE A 369 -4.23 -14.55 -21.46
N ALA A 370 -5.24 -13.70 -21.61
CA ALA A 370 -6.44 -14.04 -22.37
C ALA A 370 -6.12 -13.83 -23.86
N SER A 371 -6.07 -14.92 -24.63
CA SER A 371 -5.97 -14.82 -26.09
C SER A 371 -7.18 -14.05 -26.61
N PRO A 372 -7.02 -13.03 -27.48
CA PRO A 372 -8.17 -12.45 -28.16
C PRO A 372 -8.82 -13.54 -29.01
N LEU A 373 -10.07 -13.88 -28.69
CA LEU A 373 -10.89 -14.77 -29.52
C LEU A 373 -11.05 -14.13 -30.90
N HIS A 374 -10.68 -14.84 -31.98
CA HIS A 374 -11.55 -15.24 -33.09
C HIS A 374 -10.73 -15.89 -34.22
N SER A 375 -10.78 -17.22 -34.31
CA SER A 375 -10.56 -17.97 -35.54
C SER A 375 -11.61 -19.08 -35.59
N VAL A 376 -12.35 -19.18 -36.70
CA VAL A 376 -13.39 -20.20 -36.93
C VAL A 376 -12.81 -21.63 -36.86
N PHE A 377 -11.49 -21.77 -36.99
CA PHE A 377 -10.79 -23.05 -37.07
C PHE A 377 -9.93 -23.40 -35.84
N ILE A 378 -9.78 -22.48 -34.86
CA ILE A 378 -8.92 -22.70 -33.69
C ILE A 378 -9.70 -22.42 -32.42
N ARG A 379 -10.01 -23.49 -31.67
CA ARG A 379 -10.60 -23.38 -30.33
C ARG A 379 -9.58 -22.71 -29.41
N ALA A 380 -9.96 -21.64 -28.72
CA ALA A 380 -9.11 -21.06 -27.69
C ALA A 380 -8.76 -22.13 -26.63
N PRO A 381 -7.54 -22.12 -26.08
CA PRO A 381 -7.16 -23.07 -25.03
C PRO A 381 -8.11 -22.90 -23.83
N ALA A 382 -8.49 -24.03 -23.21
CA ALA A 382 -9.43 -24.06 -22.08
C ALA A 382 -8.87 -23.43 -20.79
N SER A 383 -7.57 -23.07 -20.76
CA SER A 383 -6.90 -22.45 -19.63
C SER A 383 -6.09 -21.23 -20.09
N PRO A 384 -6.05 -20.15 -19.28
CA PRO A 384 -5.27 -18.96 -19.62
C PRO A 384 -3.77 -19.30 -19.72
N LEU A 385 -3.11 -18.75 -20.73
CA LEU A 385 -1.65 -18.83 -20.86
C LEU A 385 -1.03 -17.89 -19.82
N TYR A 386 -0.08 -18.35 -19.02
CA TYR A 386 0.60 -17.48 -18.07
C TYR A 386 1.88 -16.93 -18.69
N VAL A 387 1.98 -15.60 -18.77
CA VAL A 387 3.10 -14.92 -19.42
C VAL A 387 3.86 -14.11 -18.37
N PRO A 388 5.19 -14.30 -18.22
CA PRO A 388 6.00 -13.40 -17.41
C PRO A 388 6.01 -12.02 -18.05
N VAL A 389 5.78 -10.99 -17.25
CA VAL A 389 5.87 -9.59 -17.64
C VAL A 389 6.75 -8.89 -16.64
N THR A 390 7.81 -8.26 -17.15
CA THR A 390 8.67 -7.41 -16.35
C THR A 390 8.34 -5.96 -16.65
N THR A 391 8.27 -5.16 -15.59
CA THR A 391 7.89 -3.75 -15.67
C THR A 391 9.00 -2.92 -15.06
N ILE A 392 9.39 -1.87 -15.76
CA ILE A 392 10.21 -0.77 -15.25
C ILE A 392 9.29 0.42 -15.13
N MET A 393 9.25 1.04 -13.96
CA MET A 393 8.36 2.15 -13.68
C MET A 393 9.10 3.24 -12.93
N GLU A 394 8.58 4.44 -13.03
CA GLU A 394 8.98 5.57 -12.24
C GLU A 394 7.83 6.03 -11.34
N LYS A 395 8.20 6.59 -10.19
CA LYS A 395 7.37 7.43 -9.33
C LYS A 395 8.02 8.81 -9.27
N ILE A 396 7.23 9.87 -9.37
CA ILE A 396 7.77 11.24 -9.18
C ILE A 396 7.74 11.69 -7.70
N LEU A 397 8.70 12.54 -7.35
CA LEU A 397 8.73 13.31 -6.10
C LEU A 397 7.55 14.29 -6.03
N GLY A 398 7.05 14.55 -4.82
CA GLY A 398 5.86 15.36 -4.57
C GLY A 398 4.64 14.46 -4.34
N PRO A 399 3.54 14.58 -5.12
CA PRO A 399 3.35 15.51 -6.24
C PRO A 399 3.02 16.94 -5.78
N VAL A 400 3.10 17.91 -6.70
CA VAL A 400 2.60 19.27 -6.46
C VAL A 400 1.10 19.37 -6.79
N SER A 401 0.65 18.61 -7.80
CA SER A 401 -0.75 18.50 -8.20
C SER A 401 -1.64 18.12 -7.02
N ILE A 402 -2.69 18.92 -6.82
CA ILE A 402 -3.60 18.79 -5.68
C ILE A 402 -4.98 18.39 -6.16
N GLY A 403 -5.52 17.38 -5.50
CA GLY A 403 -6.84 16.83 -5.68
C GLY A 403 -7.81 17.13 -4.56
N LEU A 404 -8.95 16.46 -4.62
CA LEU A 404 -10.02 16.53 -3.63
C LEU A 404 -10.73 15.17 -3.47
N LEU A 405 -11.39 15.02 -2.33
CA LEU A 405 -12.19 13.86 -1.96
C LEU A 405 -13.61 14.31 -1.57
N ARG A 406 -14.61 13.58 -2.08
CA ARG A 406 -16.03 13.80 -1.80
C ARG A 406 -16.71 12.49 -1.47
N LEU A 407 -17.77 12.54 -0.67
CA LEU A 407 -18.69 11.43 -0.51
C LEU A 407 -19.30 11.01 -1.86
N ALA A 408 -19.38 9.70 -2.07
CA ALA A 408 -20.22 9.09 -3.10
C ALA A 408 -21.59 8.68 -2.54
N SER A 409 -21.65 8.43 -1.23
CA SER A 409 -22.79 7.90 -0.50
C SER A 409 -22.64 8.25 0.98
N THR A 410 -23.77 8.25 1.70
CA THR A 410 -23.79 8.26 3.18
C THR A 410 -23.51 6.87 3.77
N ASP A 411 -23.51 5.81 2.94
CA ASP A 411 -23.02 4.49 3.35
C ASP A 411 -21.49 4.45 3.31
N VAL A 412 -20.87 4.37 4.50
CA VAL A 412 -19.41 4.34 4.70
C VAL A 412 -18.70 3.18 3.98
N ARG A 413 -19.43 2.12 3.60
CA ARG A 413 -18.86 0.97 2.89
C ARG A 413 -18.50 1.30 1.44
N ILE A 414 -19.16 2.31 0.87
CA ILE A 414 -18.91 2.80 -0.49
C ILE A 414 -17.67 3.68 -0.48
N ASN A 415 -16.78 3.51 -1.47
CA ASN A 415 -15.61 4.39 -1.59
C ASN A 415 -16.05 5.84 -1.84
N PRO A 416 -15.35 6.83 -1.27
CA PRO A 416 -15.54 8.22 -1.68
C PRO A 416 -15.07 8.41 -3.13
N ILE A 417 -15.58 9.47 -3.77
CA ILE A 417 -15.12 9.95 -5.08
C ILE A 417 -13.83 10.73 -4.84
N VAL A 418 -12.79 10.44 -5.62
CA VAL A 418 -11.50 11.15 -5.55
C VAL A 418 -11.03 11.60 -6.91
N ARG A 419 -10.46 12.80 -6.93
CA ARG A 419 -9.72 13.37 -8.06
C ARG A 419 -8.36 13.78 -7.53
N PHE A 420 -7.28 13.44 -8.22
CA PHE A 420 -5.91 13.79 -7.84
C PHE A 420 -5.32 14.93 -8.70
N ASN A 421 -5.96 15.24 -9.82
CA ASN A 421 -5.52 16.16 -10.86
C ASN A 421 -4.10 15.85 -11.36
N TYR A 422 -3.81 14.58 -11.70
CA TYR A 422 -2.48 14.17 -12.17
C TYR A 422 -1.95 15.11 -13.28
N PHE A 423 -0.74 15.64 -13.09
CA PHE A 423 -0.07 16.56 -14.02
C PHE A 423 -0.81 17.88 -14.28
N SER A 424 -1.64 18.33 -13.33
CA SER A 424 -2.18 19.70 -13.36
C SER A 424 -1.11 20.74 -13.07
N ASP A 425 -0.12 20.42 -12.24
CA ASP A 425 1.08 21.23 -12.08
C ASP A 425 2.17 20.82 -13.11
N PRO A 426 2.77 21.77 -13.84
CA PRO A 426 3.78 21.47 -14.86
C PRO A 426 5.05 20.84 -14.29
N GLN A 427 5.41 21.08 -13.02
CA GLN A 427 6.61 20.47 -12.42
C GLN A 427 6.47 18.95 -12.30
N ASP A 428 5.27 18.45 -12.02
CA ASP A 428 5.04 17.01 -11.95
C ASP A 428 5.22 16.35 -13.32
N LEU A 429 4.78 17.02 -14.37
CA LEU A 429 4.91 16.54 -15.74
C LEU A 429 6.36 16.54 -16.21
N GLU A 430 7.12 17.59 -15.87
CA GLU A 430 8.56 17.67 -16.14
C GLU A 430 9.32 16.52 -15.47
N ARG A 431 9.03 16.24 -14.20
CA ARG A 431 9.62 15.09 -13.47
C ARG A 431 9.32 13.77 -14.16
N CYS A 432 8.07 13.57 -14.62
CA CYS A 432 7.70 12.37 -15.35
C CYS A 432 8.45 12.23 -16.68
N VAL A 433 8.58 13.32 -17.44
CA VAL A 433 9.35 13.33 -18.70
C VAL A 433 10.81 12.93 -18.44
N ASN A 434 11.42 13.48 -17.39
CA ASN A 434 12.80 13.19 -17.03
C ASN A 434 12.98 11.72 -16.60
N GLY A 435 12.13 11.19 -15.74
CA GLY A 435 12.28 9.80 -15.29
C GLY A 435 11.86 8.78 -16.35
N THR A 436 10.86 9.04 -17.20
CA THR A 436 10.56 8.16 -18.36
C THR A 436 11.68 8.17 -19.42
N ARG A 437 12.38 9.30 -19.60
CA ARG A 437 13.61 9.37 -20.43
C ARG A 437 14.72 8.51 -19.82
N LYS A 438 14.86 8.52 -18.48
CA LYS A 438 15.80 7.65 -17.76
C LYS A 438 15.44 6.17 -17.91
N ILE A 439 14.15 5.79 -17.95
CA ILE A 439 13.73 4.43 -18.32
C ILE A 439 14.20 4.06 -19.74
N GLY A 440 14.13 5.00 -20.68
CA GLY A 440 14.65 4.82 -22.04
C GLY A 440 16.16 4.59 -22.10
N GLU A 441 16.93 5.21 -21.20
CA GLU A 441 18.36 4.92 -21.02
C GLU A 441 18.58 3.53 -20.42
N ILE A 442 17.81 3.14 -19.39
CA ILE A 442 17.89 1.82 -18.76
C ILE A 442 17.70 0.73 -19.82
N LEU A 443 16.70 0.85 -20.69
CA LEU A 443 16.45 -0.10 -21.78
C LEU A 443 17.61 -0.23 -22.78
N ARG A 444 18.46 0.80 -22.92
CA ARG A 444 19.63 0.80 -23.81
C ARG A 444 20.91 0.28 -23.13
N SER A 445 20.88 0.05 -21.81
CA SER A 445 22.00 -0.49 -21.05
C SER A 445 22.39 -1.91 -21.49
N ARG A 446 23.64 -2.30 -21.22
CA ARG A 446 24.13 -3.66 -21.50
C ARG A 446 23.42 -4.69 -20.63
N ALA A 447 23.15 -4.36 -19.37
CA ALA A 447 22.39 -5.20 -18.44
C ALA A 447 20.99 -5.59 -18.95
N MET A 448 20.40 -4.81 -19.86
CA MET A 448 19.08 -5.08 -20.42
C MET A 448 19.08 -5.93 -21.70
N GLN A 449 20.25 -6.24 -22.28
CA GLN A 449 20.35 -6.97 -23.56
C GLN A 449 19.82 -8.42 -23.48
N ASP A 450 19.93 -9.07 -22.31
CA ASP A 450 19.47 -10.45 -22.10
C ASP A 450 17.93 -10.58 -22.10
N PHE A 451 17.22 -9.45 -21.96
CA PHE A 451 15.76 -9.39 -21.99
C PHE A 451 15.21 -9.02 -23.37
N MET A 452 16.08 -8.89 -24.38
CA MET A 452 15.68 -8.64 -25.77
C MET A 452 15.46 -9.95 -26.53
N ILE A 453 14.41 -9.98 -27.35
CA ILE A 453 14.11 -11.13 -28.19
C ILE A 453 14.93 -11.06 -29.48
N ARG A 454 15.58 -12.17 -29.83
CA ARG A 454 16.29 -12.33 -31.10
C ARG A 454 15.30 -12.62 -32.23
N GLU A 455 15.35 -11.82 -33.28
CA GLU A 455 14.56 -12.00 -34.49
C GLU A 455 15.30 -12.85 -35.53
N TRP A 456 14.56 -13.33 -36.54
CA TRP A 456 15.10 -14.20 -37.59
C TRP A 456 16.30 -13.62 -38.32
N PHE A 457 16.36 -12.30 -38.51
CA PHE A 457 17.48 -11.62 -39.18
C PHE A 457 18.59 -11.16 -38.21
N GLY A 458 18.61 -11.65 -36.97
CA GLY A 458 19.65 -11.35 -35.98
C GLY A 458 19.44 -10.06 -35.18
N ASN A 459 18.50 -9.20 -35.59
CA ASN A 459 18.10 -8.02 -34.82
C ASN A 459 17.56 -8.43 -33.44
N ARG A 460 17.81 -7.60 -32.43
CA ARG A 460 17.27 -7.77 -31.07
C ARG A 460 16.30 -6.64 -30.76
N ARG A 461 15.12 -6.96 -30.22
CA ARG A 461 14.16 -5.94 -29.76
C ARG A 461 13.39 -6.39 -28.53
N PHE A 462 12.91 -5.44 -27.75
CA PHE A 462 11.92 -5.71 -26.71
C PHE A 462 10.55 -5.97 -27.32
N ARG A 463 9.76 -6.85 -26.70
CA ARG A 463 8.33 -6.95 -26.95
C ARG A 463 7.60 -6.26 -25.80
N PHE A 464 6.90 -5.18 -26.11
CA PHE A 464 6.19 -4.40 -25.10
C PHE A 464 4.77 -4.93 -24.85
N VAL A 465 4.31 -4.78 -23.62
CA VAL A 465 2.90 -4.91 -23.22
C VAL A 465 2.39 -3.51 -22.93
N GLY A 466 1.36 -3.08 -23.66
CA GLY A 466 0.86 -1.70 -23.59
C GLY A 466 1.66 -0.73 -24.46
N ALA A 467 1.58 0.56 -24.14
CA ALA A 467 2.24 1.62 -24.90
C ALA A 467 3.77 1.58 -24.71
N PRO A 468 4.57 1.47 -25.78
CA PRO A 468 6.02 1.64 -25.68
C PRO A 468 6.39 3.11 -25.48
N LEU A 469 7.63 3.37 -25.05
CA LEU A 469 8.17 4.74 -25.05
C LEU A 469 8.15 5.34 -26.47
N PRO A 470 7.98 6.67 -26.59
CA PRO A 470 8.17 7.37 -27.86
C PRO A 470 9.51 7.06 -28.53
N VAL A 471 9.51 7.06 -29.86
CA VAL A 471 10.74 6.88 -30.65
C VAL A 471 11.68 8.06 -30.47
N ASP A 472 11.15 9.29 -30.61
CA ASP A 472 11.89 10.51 -30.33
C ASP A 472 11.76 10.88 -28.85
N GLN A 473 12.64 10.31 -28.03
CA GLN A 473 12.71 10.59 -26.60
C GLN A 473 13.30 11.98 -26.29
N SER A 474 13.84 12.69 -27.29
CA SER A 474 14.37 14.05 -27.12
C SER A 474 13.27 15.12 -27.17
N ASN A 475 12.11 14.78 -27.71
CA ASN A 475 10.97 15.69 -27.83
C ASN A 475 10.10 15.69 -26.56
N ASP A 476 10.18 16.77 -25.79
CA ASP A 476 9.45 16.91 -24.53
C ASP A 476 7.92 16.87 -24.70
N LEU A 477 7.38 17.38 -25.83
CA LEU A 477 5.94 17.37 -26.07
C LEU A 477 5.42 15.94 -26.26
N VAL A 478 6.17 15.10 -26.97
CA VAL A 478 5.79 13.70 -27.21
C VAL A 478 5.96 12.87 -25.94
N MET A 479 7.02 13.13 -25.16
CA MET A 479 7.21 12.49 -23.85
C MET A 479 6.13 12.90 -22.84
N ALA A 480 5.73 14.17 -22.84
CA ALA A 480 4.64 14.67 -22.00
C ALA A 480 3.28 14.05 -22.36
N ASP A 481 2.98 13.86 -23.66
CA ASP A 481 1.79 13.13 -24.10
C ASP A 481 1.82 11.67 -23.59
N PHE A 482 2.97 11.01 -23.70
CA PHE A 482 3.16 9.67 -23.14
C PHE A 482 2.88 9.63 -21.63
N CYS A 483 3.44 10.58 -20.86
CA CYS A 483 3.18 10.71 -19.43
C CYS A 483 1.69 10.80 -19.11
N ARG A 484 0.96 11.71 -19.77
CA ARG A 484 -0.48 11.90 -19.53
C ARG A 484 -1.31 10.67 -19.91
N ARG A 485 -1.01 10.03 -21.04
CA ARG A 485 -1.80 8.91 -21.56
C ARG A 485 -1.55 7.58 -20.85
N THR A 486 -0.40 7.43 -20.22
CA THR A 486 0.01 6.17 -19.57
C THR A 486 0.03 6.27 -18.05
N VAL A 487 -0.39 7.41 -17.49
CA VAL A 487 -0.41 7.62 -16.05
C VAL A 487 -1.17 6.52 -15.33
N SER A 488 -0.56 6.02 -14.27
CA SER A 488 -1.17 5.11 -13.33
C SER A 488 -0.84 5.60 -11.91
N THR A 489 -1.40 4.94 -10.92
CA THR A 489 -1.06 5.17 -9.52
C THR A 489 0.14 4.31 -9.12
N ILE A 490 1.00 4.83 -8.24
CA ILE A 490 1.96 4.01 -7.47
C ILE A 490 1.33 3.52 -6.14
N TRP A 491 0.04 3.77 -5.93
CA TRP A 491 -0.73 3.46 -4.72
C TRP A 491 -0.22 4.18 -3.45
N HIS A 492 0.43 5.34 -3.60
CA HIS A 492 0.98 6.13 -2.48
C HIS A 492 0.17 7.41 -2.23
N TYR A 493 -1.13 7.38 -2.50
CA TYR A 493 -2.01 8.51 -2.23
C TYR A 493 -2.11 8.85 -0.75
N HIS A 494 -2.23 10.14 -0.46
CA HIS A 494 -2.17 10.72 0.88
C HIS A 494 -2.95 12.05 0.93
N GLY A 495 -3.06 12.63 2.12
CA GLY A 495 -3.80 13.88 2.34
C GLY A 495 -5.31 13.70 2.51
N GLY A 496 -6.06 14.80 2.38
CA GLY A 496 -7.51 14.85 2.68
C GLY A 496 -7.84 15.38 4.08
N ALA A 497 -6.89 15.39 5.01
CA ALA A 497 -7.04 15.97 6.34
C ALA A 497 -5.68 16.44 6.90
N VAL A 498 -5.01 17.30 6.12
CA VAL A 498 -3.59 17.64 6.33
C VAL A 498 -3.33 18.50 7.57
N VAL A 499 -2.11 18.40 8.09
CA VAL A 499 -1.58 19.22 9.19
C VAL A 499 -1.67 20.71 8.84
N GLY A 500 -2.04 21.53 9.82
CA GLY A 500 -2.21 22.98 9.69
C GLY A 500 -3.51 23.41 8.98
N LYS A 501 -4.33 22.46 8.50
CA LYS A 501 -5.62 22.72 7.86
C LYS A 501 -6.77 22.05 8.62
N VAL A 502 -6.70 20.74 8.79
CA VAL A 502 -7.74 19.95 9.49
C VAL A 502 -7.26 19.51 10.86
N VAL A 503 -5.97 19.19 10.98
CA VAL A 503 -5.36 18.78 12.24
C VAL A 503 -4.20 19.69 12.64
N ASP A 504 -3.95 19.83 13.93
CA ASP A 504 -2.82 20.58 14.46
C ASP A 504 -1.49 19.80 14.39
N SER A 505 -0.42 20.35 14.96
CA SER A 505 0.91 19.72 15.01
C SER A 505 1.00 18.50 15.95
N ASP A 506 -0.03 18.28 16.76
CA ASP A 506 -0.26 17.05 17.52
C ASP A 506 -1.23 16.11 16.80
N LEU A 507 -1.64 16.42 15.57
CA LEU A 507 -2.62 15.67 14.79
C LEU A 507 -4.04 15.65 15.38
N LYS A 508 -4.34 16.50 16.36
CA LYS A 508 -5.69 16.65 16.90
C LYS A 508 -6.54 17.40 15.90
N VAL A 509 -7.81 17.01 15.75
CA VAL A 509 -8.74 17.71 14.87
C VAL A 509 -9.01 19.11 15.43
N ILE A 510 -8.70 20.13 14.64
CA ILE A 510 -8.84 21.52 15.06
C ILE A 510 -10.33 21.80 15.32
N GLY A 511 -10.66 22.24 16.54
CA GLY A 511 -12.04 22.52 16.97
C GLY A 511 -12.80 21.32 17.53
N VAL A 512 -12.19 20.13 17.63
CA VAL A 512 -12.80 18.94 18.25
C VAL A 512 -11.91 18.35 19.33
N ASN A 513 -12.37 18.38 20.58
CA ASN A 513 -11.67 17.74 21.69
C ASN A 513 -11.74 16.21 21.57
N SER A 514 -10.70 15.54 22.09
CA SER A 514 -10.63 14.07 22.16
C SER A 514 -10.73 13.35 20.80
N LEU A 515 -10.38 14.02 19.70
CA LEU A 515 -10.34 13.45 18.36
C LEU A 515 -8.99 13.72 17.69
N ARG A 516 -8.34 12.67 17.19
CA ARG A 516 -7.04 12.73 16.50
C ARG A 516 -7.07 11.92 15.20
N LEU A 517 -6.26 12.30 14.20
CA LEU A 517 -6.01 11.47 13.01
C LEU A 517 -4.56 11.00 13.00
N VAL A 518 -4.31 9.71 12.85
CA VAL A 518 -2.95 9.16 12.80
C VAL A 518 -2.88 8.16 11.65
N ASP A 519 -2.75 8.67 10.43
CA ASP A 519 -2.51 7.91 9.20
C ASP A 519 -2.05 8.83 8.04
N GLY A 520 -2.02 8.32 6.82
CA GLY A 520 -1.54 9.08 5.64
C GLY A 520 -2.44 10.25 5.22
N SER A 521 -3.64 10.39 5.78
CA SER A 521 -4.51 11.53 5.49
C SER A 521 -3.94 12.85 6.00
N THR A 522 -3.02 12.80 6.97
CA THR A 522 -2.43 14.00 7.59
C THR A 522 -1.20 14.51 6.84
N PHE A 523 -0.66 13.73 5.89
CA PHE A 523 0.52 14.12 5.13
C PHE A 523 0.18 15.15 4.05
N ASN A 524 0.92 16.25 4.04
CA ASN A 524 0.92 17.27 2.99
C ASN A 524 2.02 17.03 1.93
N ILE A 525 2.93 16.09 2.18
CA ILE A 525 4.04 15.73 1.30
C ILE A 525 4.32 14.22 1.39
N SER A 526 4.64 13.58 0.26
CA SER A 526 5.06 12.18 0.25
C SER A 526 6.41 12.02 0.99
N PRO A 527 6.56 11.01 1.87
CA PRO A 527 7.78 10.78 2.63
C PRO A 527 8.90 10.10 1.82
N GLY A 528 9.13 10.48 0.57
CA GLY A 528 10.15 9.85 -0.28
C GLY A 528 9.62 8.64 -1.04
N THR A 529 10.41 7.56 -1.17
CA THR A 529 10.12 6.44 -2.09
C THR A 529 8.82 5.70 -1.76
N ASN A 530 8.68 5.20 -0.53
CA ASN A 530 7.54 4.40 -0.10
C ASN A 530 7.07 4.84 1.30
N PRO A 531 5.76 5.09 1.50
CA PRO A 531 5.26 5.66 2.74
C PRO A 531 5.02 4.65 3.87
N GLN A 532 5.12 3.34 3.63
CA GLN A 532 4.68 2.34 4.62
C GLN A 532 5.52 2.40 5.90
N ALA A 533 6.83 2.62 5.77
CA ALA A 533 7.72 2.71 6.92
C ALA A 533 7.33 3.91 7.80
N THR A 534 7.15 5.06 7.16
CA THR A 534 6.77 6.32 7.80
C THR A 534 5.43 6.20 8.51
N LEU A 535 4.45 5.53 7.91
CA LEU A 535 3.14 5.32 8.53
C LEU A 535 3.19 4.38 9.74
N MET A 536 3.96 3.29 9.67
CA MET A 536 4.15 2.40 10.83
C MET A 536 4.91 3.10 11.95
N MET A 537 5.95 3.86 11.59
CA MET A 537 6.71 4.71 12.51
C MET A 537 5.80 5.75 13.17
N LEU A 538 4.98 6.47 12.40
CA LEU A 538 4.05 7.49 12.88
C LEU A 538 3.12 6.93 13.95
N GLY A 539 2.50 5.77 13.70
CA GLY A 539 1.60 5.15 14.66
C GLY A 539 2.27 4.89 16.01
N ARG A 540 3.49 4.33 16.00
CA ARG A 540 4.26 4.11 17.23
C ARG A 540 4.72 5.42 17.88
N TYR A 541 5.27 6.33 17.09
CA TYR A 541 5.78 7.62 17.54
C TYR A 541 4.70 8.43 18.28
N MET A 542 3.51 8.53 17.68
CA MET A 542 2.36 9.19 18.30
C MET A 542 1.89 8.46 19.54
N GLY A 543 1.85 7.13 19.53
CA GLY A 543 1.55 6.34 20.74
C GLY A 543 2.50 6.66 21.89
N LEU A 544 3.82 6.72 21.64
CA LEU A 544 4.81 7.07 22.67
C LEU A 544 4.68 8.52 23.15
N LYS A 545 4.37 9.45 22.24
CA LYS A 545 4.09 10.85 22.59
C LYS A 545 2.88 10.97 23.51
N MET A 546 1.76 10.32 23.15
CA MET A 546 0.52 10.34 23.93
C MET A 546 0.65 9.66 25.29
N LEU A 547 1.40 8.55 25.39
CA LEU A 547 1.71 7.92 26.68
C LEU A 547 2.45 8.91 27.59
N ARG A 548 3.47 9.62 27.07
CA ARG A 548 4.22 10.61 27.85
C ARG A 548 3.35 11.78 28.30
N GLU A 549 2.46 12.25 27.44
CA GLU A 549 1.52 13.35 27.74
C GLU A 549 0.53 12.97 28.84
N ARG A 550 -0.04 11.75 28.80
CA ARG A 550 -1.07 11.32 29.78
C ARG A 550 -0.51 10.82 31.11
N MET A 551 0.76 10.43 31.15
CA MET A 551 1.44 9.99 32.39
C MET A 551 2.13 11.14 33.14
N ARG A 552 2.25 12.32 32.53
CA ARG A 552 2.56 13.57 33.22
C ARG A 552 1.29 14.12 33.85
#